data_AF-A0A7C1K3D4-F1
#
_entry.id   AF-A0A7C1K3D4-F1
#
_cell.length_a   1.000
_cell.length_b   1.000
_cell.length_c   1.000
_cell.angle_alpha   90.00
_cell.angle_beta   90.00
_cell.angle_gamma   90.00
#
_symmetry.space_group_name_H-M   'P 1'
#
loop_
_entity.id
_entity.type
_entity.pdbx_description
1 polymer ?
#
loop_
_entity_poly.entity_id
_entity_poly.type
_entity_poly.pdbx_seq_one_letter_code
_entity_poly.pdbx_strand_id
1 'polypeptide(L)' 'MFAVEFQTTIKDGVIKIPHQYLGSLPDRVRVILLVEESAKNAEGVSKLLETPPCRRELAGLPSE' A
#
# COMPACT_ATOMS: atom_id res chain seq x y z
N MET A 1 -13.14 18.26 -5.89
CA MET A 1 -12.06 17.42 -6.48
C MET A 1 -12.09 16.09 -5.72
N PHE A 2 -12.20 14.96 -6.40
CA PHE A 2 -12.28 13.64 -5.77
C PHE A 2 -11.22 12.71 -6.36
N ALA A 3 -10.75 11.75 -5.56
CA ALA A 3 -9.84 10.71 -5.97
C ALA A 3 -10.60 9.39 -6.06
N VAL A 4 -10.28 8.58 -7.07
CA VAL A 4 -10.79 7.22 -7.20
C VAL A 4 -9.60 6.29 -7.04
N GLU A 5 -9.66 5.44 -6.02
CA GLU A 5 -8.66 4.40 -5.77
C GLU A 5 -9.26 3.05 -6.17
N PHE A 6 -8.51 2.31 -6.97
CA PHE A 6 -8.85 0.94 -7.33
C PHE A 6 -7.56 0.16 -7.64
N GLN A 7 -7.59 -1.14 -7.36
CA GLN A 7 -6.51 -2.05 -7.72
C GLN A 7 -6.85 -2.75 -9.04
N THR A 8 -5.90 -2.81 -9.96
CA THR A 8 -6.05 -3.57 -11.20
C THR A 8 -4.69 -4.05 -11.70
N THR A 9 -4.71 -4.95 -12.68
CA THR A 9 -3.50 -5.41 -13.35
C THR A 9 -3.27 -4.60 -14.62
N ILE A 10 -2.01 -4.29 -14.91
CA ILE A 10 -1.61 -3.72 -16.19
C ILE A 10 -1.55 -4.87 -17.20
N LYS A 11 -2.34 -4.78 -18.28
CA LYS A 11 -2.32 -5.75 -19.38
C LYS A 11 -1.96 -5.03 -20.66
N ASP A 12 -0.88 -5.45 -21.30
CA ASP A 12 -0.37 -4.85 -22.55
C ASP A 12 -0.14 -3.32 -22.45
N GLY A 13 0.31 -2.87 -21.28
CA GLY A 13 0.51 -1.44 -20.99
C GLY A 13 -0.78 -0.65 -20.75
N VAL A 14 -1.94 -1.32 -20.70
CA VAL A 14 -3.25 -0.70 -20.51
C VAL A 14 -3.80 -0.98 -19.12
N ILE A 15 -4.25 0.08 -18.45
CA ILE A 15 -5.03 0.04 -17.21
C ILE A 15 -6.50 0.24 -17.57
N LYS A 16 -7.33 -0.76 -17.29
CA LYS A 16 -8.77 -0.65 -17.51
C LYS A 16 -9.43 -0.06 -16.26
N ILE A 17 -10.15 1.04 -16.44
CA ILE A 17 -10.97 1.65 -15.39
C ILE A 17 -12.21 0.77 -15.16
N PRO A 18 -12.51 0.35 -13.92
CA PRO A 18 -13.71 -0.41 -13.60
C PRO A 18 -15.00 0.31 -14.04
N HIS A 19 -15.98 -0.44 -14.52
CA HIS A 19 -17.23 0.10 -15.07
C HIS A 19 -17.97 1.05 -14.14
N GLN A 20 -17.89 0.81 -12.82
CA GLN A 20 -18.51 1.65 -11.79
C GLN A 20 -18.04 3.11 -11.78
N TYR A 21 -16.91 3.43 -12.42
CA TYR A 21 -16.37 4.78 -12.48
C TYR A 21 -16.52 5.45 -13.86
N LEU A 22 -16.95 4.72 -14.90
CA LEU A 22 -17.02 5.28 -16.26
C LEU A 22 -18.03 6.41 -16.40
N GLY A 23 -19.11 6.41 -15.61
CA GLY A 23 -20.14 7.45 -15.65
C GLY A 23 -19.83 8.71 -14.84
N SER A 24 -18.80 8.68 -13.99
CA SER A 24 -18.47 9.77 -13.06
C SER A 24 -17.19 10.51 -13.40
N LEU A 25 -16.39 10.01 -14.35
CA LEU A 25 -15.11 10.60 -14.71
C LEU A 25 -15.26 11.62 -15.86
N PRO A 26 -14.71 12.84 -15.71
CA PRO A 26 -14.66 13.82 -16.79
C PRO A 26 -13.61 13.45 -17.84
N ASP A 27 -13.65 14.09 -19.01
CA ASP A 27 -12.75 13.84 -20.17
C ASP A 27 -11.25 13.97 -19.83
N ARG A 28 -10.91 14.76 -18.80
CA ARG A 28 -9.53 14.96 -18.35
C ARG A 28 -9.39 14.64 -16.87
N VAL A 29 -8.44 13.77 -16.56
CA VAL A 29 -8.13 13.34 -15.19
C VAL A 29 -6.63 13.43 -14.92
N ARG A 30 -6.26 13.67 -13.66
CA ARG A 30 -4.88 13.51 -13.18
C ARG A 30 -4.75 12.12 -12.57
N VAL A 31 -3.78 11.35 -13.04
CA VAL A 31 -3.58 9.95 -12.60
C VAL A 31 -2.35 9.87 -11.69
N ILE A 32 -2.46 9.11 -10.60
CA ILE A 32 -1.35 8.73 -9.74
C ILE A 32 -1.27 7.20 -9.78
N LEU A 33 -0.11 6.66 -10.12
CA LEU A 33 0.14 5.22 -10.19
C LEU A 33 0.95 4.81 -8.96
N LEU A 34 0.33 4.01 -8.08
CA LEU A 34 1.03 3.33 -7.01
C LEU A 34 1.29 1.90 -7.49
N VAL A 35 2.56 1.51 -7.52
CA VAL A 35 2.96 0.18 -7.98
C VAL A 35 3.24 -0.67 -6.75
N GLU A 36 2.53 -1.79 -6.62
CA GLU A 36 2.88 -2.81 -5.64
C GLU A 36 4.20 -3.45 -6.06
N GLU A 37 5.20 -3.33 -5.20
CA GLU A 37 6.48 -4.00 -5.40
C GLU A 37 6.26 -5.50 -5.19
N SER A 38 5.96 -6.21 -6.28
CA SER A 38 5.93 -7.68 -6.27
C SER A 38 7.26 -8.14 -5.69
N ALA A 39 7.20 -8.91 -4.61
CA ALA A 39 8.31 -9.24 -3.73
C ALA A 39 9.47 -9.95 -4.46
N LYS A 40 10.28 -9.20 -5.21
CA LYS A 40 11.69 -9.50 -5.41
C LYS A 40 12.52 -8.93 -4.25
N ASN A 41 11.94 -8.02 -3.46
CA ASN A 41 12.50 -7.45 -2.25
C ASN A 41 11.80 -7.96 -0.97
N ALA A 42 11.50 -9.26 -0.91
CA ALA A 42 11.08 -9.91 0.34
C ALA A 42 12.13 -9.82 1.46
N GLU A 43 13.37 -9.41 1.15
CA GLU A 43 14.41 -9.16 2.15
C GLU A 43 14.07 -8.01 3.11
N GLY A 44 13.27 -7.01 2.70
CA GLY A 44 12.96 -5.86 3.55
C GLY A 44 12.04 -6.19 4.73
N VAL A 45 10.98 -6.97 4.48
CA VAL A 45 10.02 -7.37 5.52
C VAL A 45 10.56 -8.49 6.42
N SER A 46 11.34 -9.42 5.86
CA SER A 46 12.03 -10.44 6.66
C SER A 46 12.98 -9.80 7.66
N LYS A 47 13.72 -8.75 7.27
CA LYS A 47 14.66 -8.05 8.15
C LYS A 47 13.98 -7.26 9.29
N LEU A 48 12.75 -6.77 9.07
CA LEU A 48 11.92 -6.17 10.12
C LEU A 48 11.37 -7.22 11.11
N LEU A 49 11.06 -8.42 10.62
CA LEU A 49 10.56 -9.53 11.44
C LEU A 49 11.69 -10.25 12.20
N GLU A 50 12.92 -10.20 11.69
CA GLU A 50 14.13 -10.72 12.34
C GLU A 50 14.49 -9.93 13.61
N THR A 51 13.98 -8.71 13.75
CA THR A 51 14.14 -7.92 14.97
C THR A 51 12.77 -7.58 15.55
N PRO A 52 12.11 -8.49 16.29
CA PRO A 52 10.99 -8.08 17.10
C PRO A 52 11.45 -6.93 18.01
N PRO A 53 10.68 -5.84 18.17
CA PRO A 53 11.01 -4.84 19.17
C PRO A 53 11.07 -5.58 20.50
N CYS A 54 12.28 -5.69 21.05
CA CYS A 54 12.52 -6.39 22.29
C CYS A 54 11.65 -5.70 23.35
N ARG A 55 10.56 -6.36 23.73
CA ARG A 55 9.68 -5.95 24.84
C ARG A 55 10.39 -6.23 26.16
N ARG A 56 11.48 -5.52 26.40
CA ARG A 56 11.97 -5.14 27.73
C ARG A 56 11.71 -3.64 27.74
N GLU A 57 10.60 -3.15 28.26
CA GLU A 57 10.43 -2.89 29.69
C GLU A 57 8.94 -2.96 30.08
N LEU A 58 8.55 -4.03 30.79
CA LEU A 58 7.41 -3.99 31.72
C LEU A 58 7.84 -4.55 33.10
N ALA A 59 9.14 -4.46 33.42
CA ALA A 59 9.66 -4.90 34.70
C ALA A 59 10.26 -3.70 35.43
N GLY A 60 9.49 -3.15 36.36
CA GLY A 60 10.01 -2.31 37.45
C GLY A 60 9.60 -0.85 37.40
N LEU A 61 8.40 -0.54 37.90
CA LEU A 61 8.21 0.70 38.65
C LEU A 61 8.11 0.30 40.13
N PRO A 62 9.02 0.77 41.01
CA PRO A 62 8.90 0.52 42.43
C PRO A 62 7.72 1.30 42.99
N SER A 63 6.92 0.63 43.82
CA SER A 63 5.99 1.28 44.73
C SER A 63 6.80 1.81 45.92
N GLU A 64 6.96 3.12 46.01
CA GLU A 64 7.14 3.85 47.28
C GLU A 64 6.36 5.16 47.21
#